data_AF-A0A1G7MUB7-F1
#
_entry.id   AF-A0A1G7MUB7-F1
#
_cell.length_a   1.000
_cell.length_b   1.000
_cell.length_c   1.000
_cell.angle_alpha   90.00
_cell.angle_beta   90.00
_cell.angle_gamma   90.00
#
_symmetry.space_group_name_H-M   'P 1'
#
loop_
_entity.id
_entity.type
_entity.pdbx_description
1 polymer ?
#
loop_
_entity_poly.entity_id
_entity_poly.type
_entity_poly.pdbx_seq_one_letter_code
_entity_poly.pdbx_strand_id
1 'polypeptide(L)'
;MKIIVRPSRQWNIVRACHSFFVGGNRLTCTGLKLLFCLVTAGISTRPVTAQDIPLVNPSLEDKPKDNKAPAGWVIAAQTPDVQPGMYKVNVPPTDGKSYVGLHSGPGYLEGIAQKLTAPMLAGRSYNMSLDLAYYAAYVYKGCYGNVSIYGGNTPGDTAELLWNSREFYHTSWKRYSANLNPSAEYKYLSVYATVSSAACDSKYGVVALIDNLSPQLSTAPQISIAATNTCKGGNTGNISVKVITGTGPFTYEWLPGGETTSSLSHLAAGDYQVTVTAKSGMKISGKVTIAESDLASSFTVTDALCNGDDQHSLKINTTGGQPPYRYYLNNTVHSVSTADFDHLPAGNYYVKVEDENGCYNRLEDIRITDPPPFFLQDVSIKNTSCSSVHDGRIILTPAGGTPPYTYSIPANNVTQSDSILQQLEAGWYRYTVSDSHGCTVEGQTGIEMELRDCAVYIPTAFSPNRDGINDVFKVKVHDAVTGFRLAVYGRWGNLIFESNNPEMGWDGAQKGSYLPAGSYVWALTYIDSKGQPMKQQGSLVLVR
;
A
#
# COMPACT_ATOMS: atom_id res chain seq x y z
N MET A 1 -10.69 -35.77 60.98
CA MET A 1 -10.34 -34.34 61.15
C MET A 1 -10.63 -33.65 59.82
N LYS A 2 -11.64 -32.78 59.80
CA LYS A 2 -12.14 -32.07 58.59
C LYS A 2 -11.13 -31.01 58.17
N ILE A 3 -10.80 -30.92 56.88
CA ILE A 3 -10.34 -29.66 56.27
C ILE A 3 -11.10 -29.44 54.95
N ILE A 4 -11.53 -28.19 54.81
CA ILE A 4 -12.56 -27.63 53.95
C ILE A 4 -11.93 -27.12 52.65
N VAL A 5 -12.67 -27.25 51.55
CA VAL A 5 -12.39 -26.64 50.23
C VAL A 5 -13.05 -25.27 50.14
N ARG A 6 -12.37 -24.25 49.58
CA ARG A 6 -12.93 -23.25 48.63
C ARG A 6 -11.85 -22.33 47.98
N PRO A 7 -12.04 -21.85 46.73
CA PRO A 7 -11.04 -21.12 45.93
C PRO A 7 -11.38 -19.64 45.66
N SER A 8 -10.38 -18.82 45.27
CA SER A 8 -10.44 -17.57 44.47
C SER A 8 -8.97 -17.09 44.23
N ARG A 9 -8.54 -16.28 43.25
CA ARG A 9 -9.15 -15.17 42.48
C ARG A 9 -8.21 -14.79 41.31
N GLN A 10 -8.79 -14.14 40.29
CA GLN A 10 -8.16 -13.65 39.06
C GLN A 10 -7.11 -12.54 39.29
N TRP A 11 -6.13 -12.46 38.39
CA TRP A 11 -5.06 -11.46 38.33
C TRP A 11 -5.47 -10.24 37.48
N ASN A 12 -5.33 -9.03 38.05
CA ASN A 12 -5.28 -7.76 37.32
C ASN A 12 -3.82 -7.29 37.27
N ILE A 13 -3.31 -7.00 36.07
CA ILE A 13 -1.97 -6.42 35.87
C ILE A 13 -2.10 -4.90 35.86
N VAL A 14 -1.49 -4.26 36.87
CA VAL A 14 -1.14 -2.84 36.90
C VAL A 14 0.27 -2.70 36.34
N ARG A 15 0.51 -1.80 35.38
CA ARG A 15 1.85 -1.28 35.10
C ARG A 15 1.91 0.21 35.36
N ALA A 16 2.81 0.54 36.27
CA ALA A 16 3.23 1.87 36.66
C ALA A 16 4.16 2.48 35.61
N CYS A 17 4.11 3.80 35.45
CA CYS A 17 5.23 4.61 34.99
C CYS A 17 5.38 5.79 35.95
N HIS A 18 6.53 5.82 36.64
CA HIS A 18 7.01 6.95 37.43
C HIS A 18 7.47 8.09 36.51
N SER A 19 7.36 9.33 36.97
CA SER A 19 8.10 10.48 36.42
C SER A 19 8.44 11.45 37.55
N PHE A 20 9.69 11.92 37.58
CA PHE A 20 10.22 12.96 38.48
C PHE A 20 10.88 14.05 37.59
N PHE A 21 10.42 15.32 37.77
CA PHE A 21 11.14 16.63 37.81
C PHE A 21 12.21 16.97 36.71
N VAL A 22 12.42 18.16 36.10
CA VAL A 22 12.00 19.61 36.18
C VAL A 22 12.42 20.29 34.84
N GLY A 23 11.78 21.39 34.44
CA GLY A 23 12.44 22.42 33.63
C GLY A 23 11.51 23.09 32.62
N GLY A 24 11.23 24.39 32.80
CA GLY A 24 10.26 25.14 32.01
C GLY A 24 10.75 25.57 30.63
N ASN A 25 9.83 25.63 29.67
CA ASN A 25 9.53 26.84 28.88
C ASN A 25 8.35 26.57 27.94
N ARG A 26 7.51 27.60 27.76
CA ARG A 26 6.41 27.62 26.79
C ARG A 26 6.97 27.63 25.37
N LEU A 27 6.38 26.83 24.49
CA LEU A 27 6.31 27.11 23.05
C LEU A 27 4.99 26.54 22.51
N THR A 28 4.13 27.45 22.06
CA THR A 28 2.91 27.20 21.30
C THR A 28 3.27 26.78 19.88
N CYS A 29 2.63 25.73 19.35
CA CYS A 29 2.42 25.63 17.91
C CYS A 29 1.11 24.94 17.57
N THR A 30 0.31 25.69 16.84
CA THR A 30 -0.97 25.39 16.21
C THR A 30 -0.80 24.46 15.01
N GLY A 31 -1.67 23.44 14.95
CA GLY A 31 -2.35 23.02 13.72
C GLY A 31 -1.63 22.01 12.80
N LEU A 32 -2.16 20.79 12.75
CA LEU A 32 -2.89 20.34 11.56
C LEU A 32 -3.79 19.13 11.88
N LYS A 33 -5.06 19.26 11.49
CA LYS A 33 -6.11 18.24 11.56
C LYS A 33 -5.85 17.16 10.51
N LEU A 34 -6.08 15.89 10.85
CA LEU A 34 -6.82 14.99 9.96
C LEU A 34 -7.65 13.99 10.78
N LEU A 35 -8.93 13.95 10.41
CA LEU A 35 -10.06 13.22 10.96
C LEU A 35 -9.80 11.71 11.11
N PHE A 36 -10.14 11.16 12.28
CA PHE A 36 -10.76 9.83 12.40
C PHE A 36 -12.05 10.00 13.20
N CYS A 37 -13.17 10.22 12.49
CA CYS A 37 -14.50 10.15 13.08
C CYS A 37 -14.92 8.68 13.19
N LEU A 38 -14.75 8.09 14.38
CA LEU A 38 -15.44 6.87 14.76
C LEU A 38 -16.91 7.21 15.04
N VAL A 39 -17.77 7.01 14.03
CA VAL A 39 -19.22 6.94 14.23
C VAL A 39 -19.51 5.59 14.89
N THR A 40 -19.59 5.57 16.22
CA THR A 40 -20.26 4.48 16.95
C THR A 40 -21.77 4.64 16.75
N ALA A 41 -22.27 4.27 15.58
CA ALA A 41 -23.67 3.95 15.41
C ALA A 41 -23.89 2.62 16.15
N GLY A 42 -24.50 2.68 17.33
CA GLY A 42 -25.03 1.53 18.04
C GLY A 42 -26.17 0.91 17.24
N ILE A 43 -25.84 0.17 16.19
CA ILE A 43 -26.74 -0.81 15.60
C ILE A 43 -26.79 -1.94 16.63
N SER A 44 -27.89 -1.98 17.39
CA SER A 44 -28.35 -3.17 18.08
C SER A 44 -28.56 -4.26 17.02
N THR A 45 -27.47 -4.93 16.66
CA THR A 45 -27.53 -6.19 15.93
C THR A 45 -28.04 -7.19 16.95
N ARG A 46 -29.37 -7.32 17.07
CA ARG A 46 -29.92 -8.53 17.67
C ARG A 46 -29.32 -9.67 16.86
N PRO A 47 -28.57 -10.60 17.48
CA PRO A 47 -28.09 -11.75 16.75
C PRO A 47 -29.32 -12.43 16.15
N VAL A 48 -29.38 -12.44 14.83
CA VAL A 48 -30.39 -13.12 14.03
C VAL A 48 -30.12 -14.60 14.21
N THR A 49 -30.49 -15.17 15.35
CA THR A 49 -30.47 -16.61 15.52
C THR A 49 -31.56 -17.18 14.62
N ALA A 50 -31.24 -18.26 13.90
CA ALA A 50 -32.30 -19.11 13.37
C ALA A 50 -33.13 -19.57 14.55
N GLN A 51 -34.42 -19.30 14.49
CA GLN A 51 -35.36 -19.76 15.49
C GLN A 51 -36.31 -20.69 14.77
N ASP A 52 -36.06 -21.99 14.90
CA ASP A 52 -37.10 -22.96 14.62
C ASP A 52 -38.29 -22.66 15.55
N ILE A 53 -39.50 -22.72 15.01
CA ILE A 53 -40.72 -22.38 15.74
C ILE A 53 -41.44 -23.70 16.07
N PRO A 54 -41.42 -24.18 17.32
CA PRO A 54 -42.13 -25.40 17.69
C PRO A 54 -43.63 -25.31 17.42
N LEU A 55 -44.20 -26.39 16.88
CA LEU A 55 -45.64 -26.58 16.78
C LEU A 55 -46.13 -27.41 17.96
N VAL A 56 -47.23 -26.98 18.57
CA VAL A 56 -47.88 -27.73 19.65
C VAL A 56 -48.80 -28.79 19.03
N ASN A 57 -48.78 -30.01 19.56
CA ASN A 57 -49.60 -31.11 19.07
C ASN A 57 -49.53 -31.27 17.52
N PRO A 58 -48.33 -31.50 16.96
CA PRO A 58 -48.15 -31.54 15.51
C PRO A 58 -48.86 -32.74 14.84
N SER A 59 -49.07 -33.82 15.58
CA SER A 59 -49.87 -34.98 15.14
C SER A 59 -51.37 -34.79 15.27
N LEU A 60 -51.82 -33.59 15.67
CA LEU A 60 -53.24 -33.22 15.75
C LEU A 60 -54.09 -34.13 16.64
N GLU A 61 -53.50 -34.61 17.74
CA GLU A 61 -54.11 -35.61 18.61
C GLU A 61 -55.21 -35.04 19.51
N ASP A 62 -56.39 -35.66 19.49
CA ASP A 62 -57.47 -35.40 20.45
C ASP A 62 -58.47 -36.58 20.45
N LYS A 63 -59.56 -36.46 21.21
CA LYS A 63 -60.66 -37.43 21.22
C LYS A 63 -61.32 -37.50 19.83
N PRO A 64 -61.31 -38.64 19.13
CA PRO A 64 -61.99 -38.78 17.84
C PRO A 64 -63.51 -38.64 17.96
N LYS A 65 -64.18 -38.35 16.83
CA LYS A 65 -65.63 -38.10 16.74
C LYS A 65 -66.08 -36.86 17.52
N ASP A 66 -65.28 -35.80 17.41
CA ASP A 66 -65.51 -34.53 18.09
C ASP A 66 -65.39 -33.38 17.07
N ASN A 67 -66.31 -32.41 17.13
CA ASN A 67 -66.42 -31.32 16.14
C ASN A 67 -65.73 -30.04 16.65
N LYS A 68 -64.41 -30.15 16.86
CA LYS A 68 -63.56 -29.09 17.41
C LYS A 68 -62.18 -29.10 16.78
N ALA A 69 -61.44 -28.01 16.95
CA ALA A 69 -60.00 -28.04 16.74
C ALA A 69 -59.31 -28.89 17.83
N PRO A 70 -58.29 -29.70 17.50
CA PRO A 70 -57.50 -30.44 18.48
C PRO A 70 -56.86 -29.53 19.53
N ALA A 71 -56.56 -30.07 20.71
CA ALA A 71 -55.82 -29.35 21.74
C ALA A 71 -54.51 -28.71 21.20
N GLY A 72 -54.27 -27.45 21.57
CA GLY A 72 -53.14 -26.66 21.06
C GLY A 72 -53.40 -25.98 19.71
N TRP A 73 -54.51 -26.30 19.06
CA TRP A 73 -55.04 -25.60 17.88
C TRP A 73 -56.36 -24.92 18.23
N VAL A 74 -56.72 -23.92 17.44
CA VAL A 74 -57.99 -23.21 17.54
C VAL A 74 -58.73 -23.30 16.21
N ILE A 75 -60.04 -23.13 16.26
CA ILE A 75 -60.87 -23.08 15.06
C ILE A 75 -60.49 -21.81 14.28
N ALA A 76 -60.06 -22.00 13.03
CA ALA A 76 -59.78 -20.92 12.10
C ALA A 76 -61.02 -20.54 11.29
N ALA A 77 -61.86 -21.54 10.98
CA ALA A 77 -63.21 -21.34 10.46
C ALA A 77 -64.08 -22.59 10.70
N GLN A 78 -65.37 -22.35 10.95
CA GLN A 78 -66.43 -23.36 11.07
C GLN A 78 -66.10 -24.53 12.02
N THR A 79 -66.41 -25.77 11.65
CA THR A 79 -66.32 -26.93 12.55
C THR A 79 -65.33 -27.96 12.02
N PRO A 80 -64.00 -27.75 12.16
CA PRO A 80 -63.04 -28.81 11.89
C PRO A 80 -63.35 -30.03 12.78
N ASP A 81 -63.15 -31.23 12.27
CA ASP A 81 -63.51 -32.46 12.98
C ASP A 81 -62.28 -33.29 13.32
N VAL A 82 -62.23 -33.77 14.56
CA VAL A 82 -61.26 -34.76 15.01
C VAL A 82 -61.71 -36.14 14.55
N GLN A 83 -60.90 -36.74 13.70
CA GLN A 83 -61.07 -38.04 13.07
C GLN A 83 -60.12 -39.06 13.70
N PRO A 84 -60.30 -40.39 13.50
CA PRO A 84 -61.30 -41.07 12.67
C PRO A 84 -62.67 -41.28 13.33
N GLY A 85 -63.66 -41.56 12.48
CA GLY A 85 -64.98 -42.06 12.83
C GLY A 85 -66.11 -41.04 12.74
N MET A 86 -65.79 -39.74 12.66
CA MET A 86 -66.81 -38.71 12.45
C MET A 86 -67.31 -38.83 11.01
N TYR A 87 -68.63 -38.85 10.82
CA TYR A 87 -69.27 -39.01 9.51
C TYR A 87 -68.77 -40.22 8.68
N LYS A 88 -68.41 -41.32 9.35
CA LYS A 88 -67.93 -42.59 8.75
C LYS A 88 -66.58 -42.47 8.01
N VAL A 89 -65.78 -41.47 8.34
CA VAL A 89 -64.41 -41.33 7.82
C VAL A 89 -63.48 -42.18 8.68
N ASN A 90 -63.10 -43.36 8.20
CA ASN A 90 -62.37 -44.36 8.98
C ASN A 90 -60.95 -44.61 8.43
N VAL A 91 -60.28 -43.56 7.97
CA VAL A 91 -58.89 -43.68 7.49
C VAL A 91 -57.99 -43.81 8.72
N PRO A 92 -57.11 -44.82 8.83
CA PRO A 92 -56.15 -44.88 9.94
C PRO A 92 -55.19 -43.67 9.89
N PRO A 93 -54.85 -43.04 11.03
CA PRO A 93 -53.86 -41.96 11.08
C PRO A 93 -52.48 -42.45 10.64
N THR A 94 -51.66 -41.51 10.17
CA THR A 94 -50.22 -41.72 9.91
C THR A 94 -49.37 -41.65 11.16
N ASP A 95 -49.78 -40.85 12.15
CA ASP A 95 -49.13 -40.74 13.45
C ASP A 95 -50.18 -40.65 14.57
N GLY A 96 -49.89 -41.23 15.74
CA GLY A 96 -50.83 -41.20 16.86
C GLY A 96 -52.12 -42.02 16.64
N LYS A 97 -53.26 -41.47 17.07
CA LYS A 97 -54.58 -42.13 17.14
C LYS A 97 -55.69 -41.34 16.44
N SER A 98 -55.43 -40.10 16.07
CA SER A 98 -56.40 -39.16 15.52
C SER A 98 -55.74 -38.20 14.54
N TYR A 99 -56.57 -37.47 13.79
CA TYR A 99 -56.13 -36.48 12.82
C TYR A 99 -57.28 -35.50 12.57
N VAL A 100 -57.09 -34.49 11.72
CA VAL A 100 -58.14 -33.52 11.40
C VAL A 100 -58.69 -33.75 10.00
N GLY A 101 -60.01 -33.81 9.90
CA GLY A 101 -60.74 -33.66 8.65
C GLY A 101 -61.19 -32.21 8.48
N LEU A 102 -60.94 -31.65 7.30
CA LEU A 102 -61.42 -30.32 6.89
C LEU A 102 -62.26 -30.45 5.62
N HIS A 103 -63.34 -29.68 5.57
CA HIS A 103 -64.31 -29.67 4.49
C HIS A 103 -64.66 -28.26 4.05
N SER A 104 -64.73 -27.99 2.74
CA SER A 104 -64.96 -26.62 2.24
C SER A 104 -65.58 -26.55 0.86
N GLY A 105 -66.60 -25.70 0.68
CA GLY A 105 -67.23 -25.41 -0.62
C GLY A 105 -67.78 -23.99 -0.73
N PRO A 106 -68.68 -23.73 -1.69
CA PRO A 106 -69.22 -22.38 -1.92
C PRO A 106 -69.89 -21.80 -0.66
N GLY A 107 -69.20 -20.87 0.02
CA GLY A 107 -69.67 -20.22 1.24
C GLY A 107 -69.40 -20.98 2.55
N TYR A 108 -68.66 -22.10 2.51
CA TYR A 108 -68.31 -22.88 3.69
C TYR A 108 -66.82 -23.23 3.68
N LEU A 109 -66.11 -22.88 4.74
CA LEU A 109 -64.65 -23.03 4.84
C LEU A 109 -64.33 -23.59 6.23
N GLU A 110 -63.56 -24.67 6.29
CA GLU A 110 -63.05 -25.21 7.55
C GLU A 110 -61.55 -25.05 7.61
N GLY A 111 -61.08 -24.71 8.81
CA GLY A 111 -59.67 -24.58 9.06
C GLY A 111 -59.34 -24.65 10.55
N ILE A 112 -58.08 -24.95 10.80
CA ILE A 112 -57.47 -24.91 12.11
C ILE A 112 -56.33 -23.89 12.09
N ALA A 113 -56.07 -23.22 13.21
CA ALA A 113 -54.97 -22.29 13.35
C ALA A 113 -54.23 -22.54 14.66
N GLN A 114 -52.95 -22.20 14.68
CA GLN A 114 -52.15 -22.23 15.90
C GLN A 114 -51.44 -20.90 16.10
N LYS A 115 -51.51 -20.39 17.34
CA LYS A 115 -50.66 -19.28 17.75
C LYS A 115 -49.24 -19.81 17.92
N LEU A 116 -48.31 -19.23 17.18
CA LEU A 116 -46.91 -19.63 17.23
C LEU A 116 -46.26 -19.13 18.53
N THR A 117 -45.32 -19.90 19.07
CA THR A 117 -44.55 -19.51 20.26
C THR A 117 -43.65 -18.30 20.00
N ALA A 118 -43.27 -18.09 18.74
CA ALA A 118 -42.62 -16.90 18.22
C ALA A 118 -43.17 -16.63 16.81
N PRO A 119 -43.28 -15.36 16.37
CA PRO A 119 -43.82 -15.08 15.06
C PRO A 119 -42.89 -15.58 13.94
N MET A 120 -43.48 -15.94 12.80
CA MET A 120 -42.76 -16.00 11.54
C MET A 120 -42.31 -14.58 11.18
N LEU A 121 -41.06 -14.42 10.73
CA LEU A 121 -40.47 -13.11 10.45
C LEU A 121 -40.39 -12.85 8.94
N ALA A 122 -40.63 -11.60 8.55
CA ALA A 122 -40.53 -11.14 7.17
C ALA A 122 -39.16 -11.44 6.56
N GLY A 123 -39.15 -11.92 5.30
CA GLY A 123 -37.92 -12.19 4.54
C GLY A 123 -37.15 -13.43 5.00
N ARG A 124 -37.68 -14.22 5.94
CA ARG A 124 -37.17 -15.55 6.26
C ARG A 124 -37.97 -16.60 5.51
N SER A 125 -37.31 -17.71 5.18
CA SER A 125 -37.98 -18.91 4.69
C SER A 125 -38.11 -19.92 5.81
N TYR A 126 -39.26 -20.57 5.91
CA TYR A 126 -39.53 -21.66 6.84
C TYR A 126 -39.96 -22.89 6.05
N ASN A 127 -39.66 -24.08 6.55
CA ASN A 127 -40.18 -25.33 6.00
C ASN A 127 -40.94 -26.08 7.08
N MET A 128 -42.04 -26.69 6.67
CA MET A 128 -42.73 -27.72 7.43
C MET A 128 -43.14 -28.85 6.51
N SER A 129 -43.50 -29.99 7.09
CA SER A 129 -44.05 -31.11 6.34
C SER A 129 -45.31 -31.60 7.01
N LEU A 130 -46.22 -32.20 6.24
CA LEU A 130 -47.53 -32.67 6.71
C LEU A 130 -48.01 -33.81 5.83
N ASP A 131 -48.81 -34.72 6.39
CA ASP A 131 -49.42 -35.82 5.65
C ASP A 131 -50.82 -35.41 5.22
N LEU A 132 -51.12 -35.58 3.93
CA LEU A 132 -52.41 -35.25 3.35
C LEU A 132 -53.05 -36.49 2.74
N ALA A 133 -54.38 -36.58 2.81
CA ALA A 133 -55.18 -37.55 2.07
C ALA A 133 -56.54 -36.96 1.68
N TYR A 134 -57.07 -37.37 0.54
CA TYR A 134 -58.39 -36.99 0.07
C TYR A 134 -59.40 -38.07 0.47
N TYR A 135 -60.60 -37.67 0.89
CA TYR A 135 -61.69 -38.59 1.17
C TYR A 135 -62.96 -38.21 0.41
N ALA A 136 -63.48 -39.13 -0.39
CA ALA A 136 -64.54 -38.82 -1.34
C ALA A 136 -65.92 -38.60 -0.71
N ALA A 137 -66.17 -39.15 0.47
CA ALA A 137 -67.49 -39.14 1.10
C ALA A 137 -67.38 -38.77 2.58
N TYR A 138 -67.52 -37.48 2.88
CA TYR A 138 -67.60 -36.95 4.24
C TYR A 138 -69.07 -36.89 4.68
N VAL A 139 -69.51 -35.81 5.36
CA VAL A 139 -70.94 -35.44 5.44
C VAL A 139 -71.55 -35.34 4.03
N TYR A 140 -70.78 -34.82 3.08
CA TYR A 140 -71.16 -34.65 1.68
C TYR A 140 -70.06 -35.18 0.74
N LYS A 141 -70.36 -35.30 -0.55
CA LYS A 141 -69.41 -35.75 -1.56
C LYS A 141 -68.35 -34.68 -1.81
N GLY A 142 -67.08 -34.99 -1.55
CA GLY A 142 -65.94 -34.13 -1.91
C GLY A 142 -65.47 -34.40 -3.33
N CYS A 143 -64.96 -33.40 -4.05
CA CYS A 143 -64.42 -33.59 -5.40
C CYS A 143 -62.92 -33.92 -5.40
N TYR A 144 -62.15 -33.27 -4.53
CA TYR A 144 -60.71 -33.39 -4.40
C TYR A 144 -60.26 -32.94 -3.00
N GLY A 145 -59.00 -33.16 -2.67
CA GLY A 145 -58.33 -32.50 -1.55
C GLY A 145 -57.55 -31.29 -2.04
N ASN A 146 -57.52 -30.21 -1.27
CA ASN A 146 -56.67 -29.05 -1.50
C ASN A 146 -56.50 -28.31 -0.17
N VAL A 147 -55.25 -28.12 0.24
CA VAL A 147 -54.89 -27.49 1.51
C VAL A 147 -54.06 -26.24 1.26
N SER A 148 -54.44 -25.15 1.91
CA SER A 148 -53.67 -23.91 1.94
C SER A 148 -53.19 -23.60 3.35
N ILE A 149 -51.99 -23.05 3.43
CA ILE A 149 -51.37 -22.57 4.67
C ILE A 149 -51.21 -21.05 4.57
N TYR A 150 -51.74 -20.33 5.55
CA TYR A 150 -51.70 -18.88 5.62
C TYR A 150 -50.93 -18.39 6.85
N GLY A 151 -50.29 -17.23 6.68
CA GLY A 151 -49.77 -16.41 7.77
C GLY A 151 -50.79 -15.34 8.17
N GLY A 152 -50.93 -15.11 9.47
CA GLY A 152 -51.86 -14.11 10.00
C GLY A 152 -51.50 -13.61 11.40
N ASN A 153 -52.28 -12.66 11.91
CA ASN A 153 -52.06 -12.02 13.20
C ASN A 153 -53.15 -12.31 14.25
N THR A 154 -54.28 -12.88 13.82
CA THR A 154 -55.35 -13.38 14.69
C THR A 154 -55.71 -14.81 14.29
N PRO A 155 -56.39 -15.59 15.15
CA PRO A 155 -56.92 -16.90 14.77
C PRO A 155 -57.72 -16.84 13.46
N GLY A 156 -57.35 -17.66 12.48
CA GLY A 156 -58.04 -17.73 11.19
C GLY A 156 -57.87 -16.53 10.26
N ASP A 157 -56.91 -15.66 10.54
CA ASP A 157 -56.49 -14.64 9.60
C ASP A 157 -55.82 -15.31 8.37
N THR A 158 -56.15 -14.79 7.18
CA THR A 158 -55.67 -15.25 5.87
C THR A 158 -54.85 -14.16 5.15
N ALA A 159 -54.25 -13.24 5.91
CA ALA A 159 -53.49 -12.09 5.41
C ALA A 159 -52.49 -12.42 4.29
N GLU A 160 -51.78 -13.55 4.37
CA GLU A 160 -50.90 -14.01 3.28
C GLU A 160 -51.01 -15.52 3.08
N LEU A 161 -51.23 -15.94 1.83
CA LEU A 161 -51.09 -17.34 1.42
C LEU A 161 -49.60 -17.70 1.35
N LEU A 162 -49.14 -18.56 2.25
CA LEU A 162 -47.73 -18.97 2.34
C LEU A 162 -47.43 -20.23 1.53
N TRP A 163 -48.41 -21.14 1.40
CA TRP A 163 -48.27 -22.38 0.64
C TRP A 163 -49.62 -22.98 0.26
N ASN A 164 -49.68 -23.70 -0.87
CA ASN A 164 -50.87 -24.44 -1.32
C ASN A 164 -50.48 -25.79 -1.91
N SER A 165 -51.21 -26.86 -1.56
CA SER A 165 -50.95 -28.22 -2.06
C SER A 165 -51.31 -28.43 -3.53
N ARG A 166 -52.11 -27.52 -4.09
CA ARG A 166 -52.96 -27.71 -5.28
C ARG A 166 -53.96 -28.85 -5.08
N GLU A 167 -54.77 -29.10 -6.10
CA GLU A 167 -55.73 -30.20 -6.09
C GLU A 167 -55.00 -31.55 -6.08
N PHE A 168 -55.42 -32.44 -5.19
CA PHE A 168 -54.95 -33.81 -5.11
C PHE A 168 -56.11 -34.80 -4.92
N TYR A 169 -55.91 -36.01 -5.43
CA TYR A 169 -56.95 -37.04 -5.49
C TYR A 169 -56.55 -38.36 -4.81
N HIS A 170 -55.35 -38.41 -4.19
CA HIS A 170 -54.88 -39.62 -3.54
C HIS A 170 -55.61 -39.85 -2.22
N THR A 171 -56.18 -41.05 -2.06
CA THR A 171 -56.88 -41.45 -0.84
C THR A 171 -55.96 -42.07 0.20
N SER A 172 -54.79 -42.55 -0.22
CA SER A 172 -53.69 -42.91 0.68
C SER A 172 -52.95 -41.65 1.14
N TRP A 173 -52.47 -41.67 2.37
CA TRP A 173 -51.61 -40.61 2.90
C TRP A 173 -50.35 -40.39 2.05
N LYS A 174 -50.01 -39.12 1.84
CA LYS A 174 -48.75 -38.70 1.24
C LYS A 174 -48.15 -37.55 2.01
N ARG A 175 -46.82 -37.59 2.20
CA ARG A 175 -46.04 -36.51 2.80
C ARG A 175 -45.88 -35.35 1.83
N TYR A 176 -46.26 -34.16 2.25
CA TYR A 176 -45.99 -32.90 1.57
C TYR A 176 -44.92 -32.11 2.33
N SER A 177 -44.15 -31.30 1.59
CA SER A 177 -43.23 -30.33 2.15
C SER A 177 -43.67 -28.92 1.72
N ALA A 178 -43.88 -28.05 2.70
CA ALA A 178 -44.36 -26.70 2.53
C ALA A 178 -43.26 -25.70 2.86
N ASN A 179 -42.82 -24.95 1.84
CA ASN A 179 -41.90 -23.83 1.97
C ASN A 179 -42.72 -22.54 2.15
N LEU A 180 -42.61 -21.92 3.32
CA LEU A 180 -43.32 -20.71 3.72
C LEU A 180 -42.35 -19.52 3.61
N ASN A 181 -42.73 -18.47 2.86
CA ASN A 181 -41.90 -17.28 2.64
C ASN A 181 -42.66 -16.01 3.04
N PRO A 182 -42.87 -15.78 4.35
CA PRO A 182 -43.62 -14.63 4.85
C PRO A 182 -43.04 -13.28 4.39
N SER A 183 -43.91 -12.44 3.83
CA SER A 183 -43.60 -11.05 3.47
C SER A 183 -43.67 -10.09 4.67
N ALA A 184 -44.37 -10.48 5.74
CA ALA A 184 -44.52 -9.72 6.98
C ALA A 184 -44.33 -10.60 8.23
N GLU A 185 -44.40 -9.98 9.42
CA GLU A 185 -44.43 -10.73 10.67
C GLU A 185 -45.83 -11.36 10.89
N TYR A 186 -45.87 -12.66 11.17
CA TYR A 186 -47.11 -13.39 11.43
C TYR A 186 -47.05 -14.22 12.72
N LYS A 187 -48.02 -14.01 13.60
CA LYS A 187 -48.13 -14.69 14.91
C LYS A 187 -48.91 -16.00 14.85
N TYR A 188 -49.65 -16.21 13.76
CA TYR A 188 -50.48 -17.38 13.54
C TYR A 188 -50.12 -18.09 12.24
N LEU A 189 -50.21 -19.41 12.29
CA LEU A 189 -50.22 -20.30 11.14
C LEU A 189 -51.63 -20.88 11.04
N SER A 190 -52.30 -20.70 9.90
CA SER A 190 -53.64 -21.20 9.66
C SER A 190 -53.64 -22.20 8.50
N VAL A 191 -54.30 -23.35 8.67
CA VAL A 191 -54.41 -24.41 7.66
C VAL A 191 -55.88 -24.58 7.29
N TYR A 192 -56.16 -24.50 6.00
CA TYR A 192 -57.52 -24.52 5.45
C TYR A 192 -57.66 -25.56 4.34
N ALA A 193 -58.83 -26.21 4.26
CA ALA A 193 -59.25 -26.82 3.01
C ALA A 193 -59.74 -25.72 2.06
N THR A 194 -59.17 -25.55 0.87
CA THR A 194 -59.48 -24.42 -0.01
C THR A 194 -60.00 -24.85 -1.37
N VAL A 195 -61.07 -24.21 -1.83
CA VAL A 195 -61.64 -24.45 -3.16
C VAL A 195 -60.80 -23.72 -4.22
N SER A 196 -60.30 -24.46 -5.22
CA SER A 196 -59.48 -23.91 -6.32
C SER A 196 -60.17 -23.95 -7.69
N SER A 197 -61.23 -24.73 -7.84
CA SER A 197 -61.94 -24.93 -9.10
C SER A 197 -63.44 -24.68 -8.97
N ALA A 198 -63.99 -23.92 -9.92
CA ALA A 198 -65.43 -23.68 -10.06
C ALA A 198 -66.19 -24.90 -10.61
N ALA A 199 -65.50 -25.94 -11.10
CA ALA A 199 -66.11 -27.10 -11.75
C ALA A 199 -66.57 -28.20 -10.77
N CYS A 200 -66.35 -28.03 -9.46
CA CYS A 200 -66.84 -28.98 -8.47
C CYS A 200 -68.34 -28.75 -8.21
N ASP A 201 -69.18 -29.58 -8.85
CA ASP A 201 -70.64 -29.65 -8.62
C ASP A 201 -70.96 -30.35 -7.29
N SER A 202 -70.42 -29.82 -6.20
CA SER A 202 -70.70 -30.23 -4.83
C SER A 202 -70.91 -28.98 -3.99
N LYS A 203 -71.97 -28.99 -3.17
CA LYS A 203 -72.26 -27.95 -2.17
C LYS A 203 -71.08 -27.69 -1.22
N TYR A 204 -70.13 -28.61 -1.13
CA TYR A 204 -69.01 -28.54 -0.19
C TYR A 204 -67.65 -28.97 -0.76
N GLY A 205 -67.46 -28.94 -2.09
CA GLY A 205 -66.15 -28.74 -2.72
C GLY A 205 -65.02 -29.75 -2.46
N VAL A 206 -64.37 -29.58 -1.32
CA VAL A 206 -63.04 -30.08 -0.96
C VAL A 206 -63.10 -30.81 0.36
N VAL A 207 -62.56 -32.03 0.41
CA VAL A 207 -62.39 -32.80 1.64
C VAL A 207 -60.92 -33.16 1.78
N ALA A 208 -60.25 -32.59 2.76
CA ALA A 208 -58.84 -32.88 3.03
C ALA A 208 -58.68 -33.43 4.45
N LEU A 209 -57.97 -34.54 4.56
CA LEU A 209 -57.50 -35.08 5.82
C LEU A 209 -56.05 -34.62 6.00
N ILE A 210 -55.72 -34.15 7.20
CA ILE A 210 -54.41 -33.61 7.55
C ILE A 210 -53.93 -34.30 8.82
N ASP A 211 -52.68 -34.75 8.81
CA ASP A 211 -52.06 -35.43 9.95
C ASP A 211 -50.53 -35.16 9.99
N ASN A 212 -49.91 -35.49 11.13
CA ASN A 212 -48.46 -35.63 11.30
C ASN A 212 -47.65 -34.41 10.81
N LEU A 213 -48.01 -33.19 11.22
CA LEU A 213 -47.20 -32.03 10.89
C LEU A 213 -45.76 -32.21 11.44
N SER A 214 -44.77 -31.57 10.83
CA SER A 214 -43.44 -31.52 11.44
C SER A 214 -43.52 -30.85 12.81
N PRO A 215 -42.73 -31.27 13.81
CA PRO A 215 -42.82 -30.74 15.18
C PRO A 215 -42.46 -29.26 15.31
N GLN A 216 -41.97 -28.63 14.24
CA GLN A 216 -41.58 -27.24 14.18
C GLN A 216 -41.61 -26.72 12.74
N LEU A 217 -41.73 -25.40 12.60
CA LEU A 217 -41.36 -24.67 11.38
C LEU A 217 -39.85 -24.48 11.40
N SER A 218 -39.13 -25.20 10.53
CA SER A 218 -37.68 -25.14 10.47
C SER A 218 -37.24 -23.95 9.64
N THR A 219 -36.42 -23.05 10.19
CA THR A 219 -35.93 -21.88 9.43
C THR A 219 -34.92 -22.31 8.38
N ALA A 220 -34.99 -21.74 7.18
CA ALA A 220 -33.98 -21.95 6.16
C ALA A 220 -32.63 -21.38 6.57
N PRO A 221 -31.53 -22.12 6.36
CA PRO A 221 -30.23 -21.56 6.60
C PRO A 221 -29.97 -20.40 5.63
N GLN A 222 -29.37 -19.32 6.12
CA GLN A 222 -28.83 -18.24 5.30
C GLN A 222 -27.32 -18.40 5.24
N ILE A 223 -26.73 -18.20 4.07
CA ILE A 223 -25.28 -18.34 3.86
C ILE A 223 -24.69 -17.04 3.33
N SER A 224 -23.44 -16.79 3.68
CA SER A 224 -22.57 -15.80 3.05
C SER A 224 -21.39 -16.54 2.42
N ILE A 225 -21.02 -16.16 1.20
CA ILE A 225 -19.91 -16.76 0.46
C ILE A 225 -18.90 -15.66 0.17
N ALA A 226 -17.64 -15.91 0.51
CA ALA A 226 -16.52 -15.04 0.18
C ALA A 226 -15.50 -15.81 -0.66
N ALA A 227 -14.93 -15.16 -1.67
CA ALA A 227 -13.91 -15.74 -2.54
C ALA A 227 -12.73 -14.79 -2.73
N THR A 228 -11.57 -15.39 -3.01
CA THR A 228 -10.35 -14.70 -3.45
C THR A 228 -10.07 -15.10 -4.89
N ASN A 229 -9.64 -14.12 -5.70
CA ASN A 229 -9.27 -14.36 -7.09
C ASN A 229 -8.03 -15.25 -7.18
N THR A 230 -7.90 -15.97 -8.29
CA THR A 230 -6.71 -16.76 -8.59
C THR A 230 -5.74 -15.96 -9.45
N CYS A 231 -4.46 -16.27 -9.38
CA CYS A 231 -3.49 -15.71 -10.33
C CYS A 231 -3.75 -16.24 -11.74
N LYS A 232 -3.51 -15.42 -12.75
CA LYS A 232 -3.62 -15.80 -14.16
C LYS A 232 -2.84 -17.09 -14.46
N GLY A 233 -3.52 -18.11 -14.99
CA GLY A 233 -2.93 -19.42 -15.28
C GLY A 233 -2.54 -20.25 -14.03
N GLY A 234 -2.94 -19.82 -12.84
CA GLY A 234 -2.67 -20.50 -11.57
C GLY A 234 -3.94 -20.95 -10.84
N ASN A 235 -3.73 -21.65 -9.73
CA ASN A 235 -4.77 -22.19 -8.86
C ASN A 235 -4.55 -21.70 -7.42
N THR A 236 -4.65 -20.40 -7.19
CA THR A 236 -4.44 -19.76 -5.87
C THR A 236 -5.74 -19.26 -5.24
N GLY A 237 -6.86 -19.32 -5.97
CA GLY A 237 -8.15 -18.88 -5.47
C GLY A 237 -8.64 -19.73 -4.30
N ASN A 238 -9.40 -19.10 -3.40
CA ASN A 238 -10.01 -19.75 -2.24
C ASN A 238 -11.46 -19.29 -2.09
N ILE A 239 -12.33 -20.18 -1.61
CA ILE A 239 -13.72 -19.89 -1.27
C ILE A 239 -13.98 -20.26 0.18
N SER A 240 -14.76 -19.45 0.89
CA SER A 240 -15.27 -19.77 2.21
C SER A 240 -16.77 -19.49 2.30
N VAL A 241 -17.48 -20.37 2.98
CA VAL A 241 -18.92 -20.27 3.22
C VAL A 241 -19.16 -20.17 4.71
N LYS A 242 -19.93 -19.16 5.11
CA LYS A 242 -20.39 -18.98 6.48
C LYS A 242 -21.90 -19.12 6.53
N VAL A 243 -22.38 -20.05 7.34
CA VAL A 243 -23.81 -20.15 7.66
C VAL A 243 -24.16 -19.07 8.69
N ILE A 244 -24.98 -18.10 8.29
CA ILE A 244 -25.43 -16.96 9.10
C ILE A 244 -26.55 -17.40 10.06
N THR A 245 -27.52 -18.16 9.52
CA THR A 245 -28.65 -18.70 10.27
C THR A 245 -28.79 -20.19 9.97
N GLY A 246 -29.32 -20.95 10.91
CA GLY A 246 -29.68 -22.37 10.76
C GLY A 246 -29.27 -23.16 12.01
N THR A 247 -29.87 -24.33 12.20
CA THR A 247 -29.48 -25.29 13.23
C THR A 247 -28.60 -26.38 12.61
N GLY A 248 -27.37 -26.50 13.11
CA GLY A 248 -26.40 -27.50 12.66
C GLY A 248 -26.71 -28.92 13.17
N PRO A 249 -25.97 -29.95 12.71
CA PRO A 249 -24.83 -29.85 11.79
C PRO A 249 -25.24 -29.48 10.36
N PHE A 250 -24.30 -28.89 9.62
CA PHE A 250 -24.45 -28.56 8.20
C PHE A 250 -23.54 -29.48 7.37
N THR A 251 -24.03 -29.88 6.19
CA THR A 251 -23.23 -30.58 5.18
C THR A 251 -23.14 -29.71 3.93
N TYR A 252 -22.03 -29.83 3.19
CA TYR A 252 -21.75 -29.05 1.99
C TYR A 252 -21.57 -29.99 0.81
N GLU A 253 -21.95 -29.54 -0.37
CA GLU A 253 -21.72 -30.24 -1.64
C GLU A 253 -21.39 -29.18 -2.69
N TRP A 254 -20.17 -29.22 -3.21
CA TRP A 254 -19.68 -28.26 -4.19
C TRP A 254 -19.77 -28.77 -5.62
N LEU A 255 -20.09 -27.87 -6.55
CA LEU A 255 -19.93 -28.07 -7.98
C LEU A 255 -19.00 -26.98 -8.54
N PRO A 256 -18.06 -27.32 -9.44
CA PRO A 256 -17.63 -28.68 -9.76
C PRO A 256 -16.86 -29.34 -8.59
N GLY A 257 -16.70 -30.66 -8.61
CA GLY A 257 -15.74 -31.39 -7.76
C GLY A 257 -16.33 -32.20 -6.60
N GLY A 258 -17.55 -31.92 -6.13
CA GLY A 258 -18.22 -32.73 -5.11
C GLY A 258 -17.63 -32.61 -3.70
N GLU A 259 -16.78 -31.61 -3.44
CA GLU A 259 -16.17 -31.38 -2.13
C GLU A 259 -17.22 -31.11 -1.04
N THR A 260 -16.90 -31.43 0.21
CA THR A 260 -17.88 -31.42 1.33
C THR A 260 -17.52 -30.51 2.50
N THR A 261 -16.52 -29.64 2.35
CA THR A 261 -16.07 -28.70 3.37
C THR A 261 -16.73 -27.33 3.22
N SER A 262 -16.71 -26.53 4.30
CA SER A 262 -17.19 -25.14 4.28
C SER A 262 -16.23 -24.17 3.58
N SER A 263 -15.04 -24.65 3.19
CA SER A 263 -14.01 -23.85 2.53
C SER A 263 -13.23 -24.69 1.54
N LEU A 264 -12.91 -24.08 0.39
CA LEU A 264 -12.10 -24.66 -0.67
C LEU A 264 -10.86 -23.79 -0.89
N SER A 265 -9.75 -24.43 -1.25
CA SER A 265 -8.50 -23.77 -1.59
C SER A 265 -7.91 -24.35 -2.88
N HIS A 266 -6.91 -23.67 -3.42
CA HIS A 266 -6.20 -24.07 -4.65
C HIS A 266 -7.11 -24.16 -5.87
N LEU A 267 -7.99 -23.17 -6.02
CA LEU A 267 -9.00 -23.14 -7.07
C LEU A 267 -8.54 -22.32 -8.28
N ALA A 268 -8.85 -22.84 -9.47
CA ALA A 268 -8.73 -22.11 -10.73
C ALA A 268 -9.88 -21.12 -10.90
N ALA A 269 -9.76 -20.20 -11.87
CA ALA A 269 -10.83 -19.31 -12.24
C ALA A 269 -12.04 -20.10 -12.79
N GLY A 270 -13.24 -19.67 -12.43
CA GLY A 270 -14.47 -20.35 -12.81
C GLY A 270 -15.62 -20.11 -11.84
N ASP A 271 -16.76 -20.69 -12.17
CA ASP A 271 -17.98 -20.62 -11.38
C ASP A 271 -18.09 -21.84 -10.45
N TYR A 272 -18.31 -21.56 -9.17
CA TYR A 272 -18.50 -22.55 -8.13
C TYR A 272 -19.88 -22.40 -7.51
N GLN A 273 -20.52 -23.51 -7.21
CA GLN A 273 -21.81 -23.56 -6.53
C GLN A 273 -21.71 -24.47 -5.32
N VAL A 274 -22.13 -23.98 -4.16
CA VAL A 274 -22.29 -24.79 -2.96
C VAL A 274 -23.76 -25.09 -2.75
N THR A 275 -24.07 -26.30 -2.32
CA THR A 275 -25.34 -26.65 -1.69
C THR A 275 -25.08 -26.99 -0.23
N VAL A 276 -25.68 -26.21 0.68
CA VAL A 276 -25.60 -26.41 2.12
C VAL A 276 -26.89 -27.09 2.60
N THR A 277 -26.76 -28.24 3.23
CA THR A 277 -27.89 -28.98 3.81
C THR A 277 -27.85 -28.90 5.34
N ALA A 278 -28.90 -28.36 5.95
CA ALA A 278 -29.06 -28.29 7.40
C ALA A 278 -29.55 -29.62 8.00
N LYS A 279 -29.49 -29.75 9.33
CA LYS A 279 -29.97 -30.93 10.07
C LYS A 279 -31.44 -31.28 9.76
N SER A 280 -32.26 -30.27 9.49
CA SER A 280 -33.67 -30.42 9.11
C SER A 280 -33.87 -31.05 7.72
N GLY A 281 -32.80 -31.24 6.94
CA GLY A 281 -32.85 -31.70 5.55
C GLY A 281 -33.03 -30.56 4.55
N MET A 282 -33.19 -29.31 5.01
CA MET A 282 -33.34 -28.18 4.10
C MET A 282 -32.04 -27.86 3.37
N LYS A 283 -32.15 -27.62 2.07
CA LYS A 283 -31.03 -27.26 1.20
C LYS A 283 -31.12 -25.79 0.78
N ILE A 284 -30.02 -25.08 0.87
CA ILE A 284 -29.81 -23.77 0.21
C ILE A 284 -28.60 -23.88 -0.70
N SER A 285 -28.65 -23.21 -1.85
CA SER A 285 -27.51 -23.12 -2.74
C SER A 285 -27.06 -21.68 -2.92
N GLY A 286 -25.77 -21.49 -3.12
CA GLY A 286 -25.19 -20.20 -3.50
C GLY A 286 -24.11 -20.38 -4.55
N LYS A 287 -23.92 -19.35 -5.38
CA LYS A 287 -22.93 -19.33 -6.46
C LYS A 287 -21.88 -18.26 -6.17
N VAL A 288 -20.65 -18.51 -6.59
CA VAL A 288 -19.55 -17.57 -6.54
C VAL A 288 -18.61 -17.80 -7.71
N THR A 289 -18.05 -16.73 -8.25
CA THR A 289 -17.09 -16.79 -9.35
C THR A 289 -15.71 -16.41 -8.82
N ILE A 290 -14.71 -17.23 -9.12
CA ILE A 290 -13.30 -16.86 -8.97
C ILE A 290 -12.85 -16.27 -10.30
N ALA A 291 -12.41 -15.02 -10.30
CA ALA A 291 -11.80 -14.37 -11.46
C ALA A 291 -10.28 -14.61 -11.50
N GLU A 292 -9.68 -14.46 -12.67
CA GLU A 292 -8.23 -14.34 -12.80
C GLU A 292 -7.77 -12.93 -12.43
N SER A 293 -6.66 -12.86 -11.71
CA SER A 293 -5.93 -11.65 -11.35
C SER A 293 -4.60 -11.65 -12.10
N ASP A 294 -4.37 -10.60 -12.89
CA ASP A 294 -3.09 -10.37 -13.56
C ASP A 294 -2.32 -9.29 -12.79
N LEU A 295 -1.02 -9.48 -12.62
CA LEU A 295 -0.12 -8.54 -11.97
C LEU A 295 0.95 -8.14 -12.98
N ALA A 296 1.01 -6.86 -13.31
CA ALA A 296 1.97 -6.32 -14.24
C ALA A 296 2.80 -5.23 -13.54
N SER A 297 4.11 -5.30 -13.71
CA SER A 297 5.04 -4.30 -13.19
C SER A 297 5.89 -3.72 -14.32
N SER A 298 6.39 -2.51 -14.11
CA SER A 298 7.37 -1.82 -14.96
C SER A 298 8.32 -1.06 -14.06
N PHE A 299 9.45 -0.60 -14.59
CA PHE A 299 10.45 0.11 -13.80
C PHE A 299 11.00 1.35 -14.49
N THR A 300 11.59 2.23 -13.69
CA THR A 300 12.36 3.39 -14.15
C THR A 300 13.61 3.50 -13.29
N VAL A 301 14.76 3.71 -13.93
CA VAL A 301 16.04 3.93 -13.26
C VAL A 301 16.31 5.44 -13.24
N THR A 302 16.81 5.94 -12.12
CA THR A 302 17.44 7.25 -12.01
C THR A 302 18.91 7.03 -11.75
N ASP A 303 19.76 7.47 -12.66
CA ASP A 303 21.19 7.23 -12.55
C ASP A 303 21.85 8.18 -11.53
N ALA A 304 22.90 7.71 -10.86
CA ALA A 304 23.77 8.56 -10.06
C ALA A 304 24.48 9.59 -10.95
N LEU A 305 24.78 10.76 -10.39
CA LEU A 305 25.42 11.84 -11.13
C LEU A 305 26.93 11.61 -11.33
N CYS A 306 27.57 10.90 -10.39
CA CYS A 306 29.01 10.63 -10.41
C CYS A 306 29.31 9.15 -10.61
N ASN A 307 30.39 8.87 -11.32
CA ASN A 307 30.86 7.50 -11.52
C ASN A 307 31.31 6.89 -10.19
N GLY A 308 30.87 5.66 -9.90
CA GLY A 308 31.21 4.95 -8.67
C GLY A 308 30.36 5.32 -7.46
N ASP A 309 29.42 6.27 -7.59
CA ASP A 309 28.45 6.56 -6.53
C ASP A 309 27.36 5.50 -6.49
N ASP A 310 26.86 5.21 -5.28
CA ASP A 310 25.72 4.32 -5.06
C ASP A 310 24.38 5.05 -5.12
N GLN A 311 24.32 6.30 -5.58
CA GLN A 311 23.11 7.12 -5.52
C GLN A 311 22.12 6.87 -6.67
N HIS A 312 22.23 5.72 -7.36
CA HIS A 312 21.21 5.31 -8.32
C HIS A 312 19.93 4.91 -7.58
N SER A 313 18.78 5.12 -8.21
CA SER A 313 17.50 4.64 -7.70
C SER A 313 16.70 3.90 -8.75
N LEU A 314 15.87 2.96 -8.28
CA LEU A 314 14.99 2.15 -9.08
C LEU A 314 13.56 2.32 -8.56
N LYS A 315 12.66 2.77 -9.43
CA LYS A 315 11.24 2.92 -9.12
C LYS A 315 10.42 1.89 -9.86
N ILE A 316 9.54 1.18 -9.16
CA ILE A 316 8.64 0.17 -9.72
C ILE A 316 7.21 0.71 -9.77
N ASN A 317 6.56 0.56 -10.93
CA ASN A 317 5.15 0.85 -11.09
C ASN A 317 4.39 -0.46 -11.31
N THR A 318 3.50 -0.80 -10.38
CA THR A 318 2.72 -2.04 -10.39
C THR A 318 1.24 -1.76 -10.62
N THR A 319 0.61 -2.57 -11.46
CA THR A 319 -0.82 -2.51 -11.80
C THR A 319 -1.44 -3.90 -11.78
N GLY A 320 -2.75 -3.98 -11.52
CA GLY A 320 -3.44 -5.25 -11.31
C GLY A 320 -3.11 -5.87 -9.95
N GLY A 321 -3.42 -7.16 -9.76
CA GLY A 321 -3.24 -7.84 -8.48
C GLY A 321 -4.14 -7.34 -7.34
N GLN A 322 -3.94 -7.92 -6.15
CA GLN A 322 -4.62 -7.54 -4.91
C GLN A 322 -3.62 -6.91 -3.92
N PRO A 323 -3.71 -5.61 -3.62
CA PRO A 323 -2.85 -4.98 -2.63
C PRO A 323 -3.15 -5.51 -1.20
N PRO A 324 -2.18 -5.42 -0.26
CA PRO A 324 -0.86 -4.79 -0.40
C PRO A 324 0.15 -5.61 -1.23
N TYR A 325 1.16 -4.93 -1.78
CA TYR A 325 2.26 -5.57 -2.50
C TYR A 325 3.52 -5.72 -1.64
N ARG A 326 4.27 -6.78 -1.90
CA ARG A 326 5.61 -7.06 -1.37
C ARG A 326 6.62 -6.99 -2.50
N TYR A 327 7.66 -6.18 -2.30
CA TYR A 327 8.73 -5.98 -3.27
C TYR A 327 10.01 -6.67 -2.80
N TYR A 328 10.63 -7.42 -3.71
CA TYR A 328 11.89 -8.11 -3.47
C TYR A 328 12.92 -7.61 -4.47
N LEU A 329 14.09 -7.17 -3.99
CA LEU A 329 15.24 -6.84 -4.81
C LEU A 329 16.29 -7.92 -4.62
N ASN A 330 16.75 -8.54 -5.70
CA ASN A 330 17.76 -9.61 -5.65
C ASN A 330 17.40 -10.73 -4.64
N ASN A 331 16.13 -11.18 -4.64
CA ASN A 331 15.53 -12.14 -3.70
C ASN A 331 15.48 -11.72 -2.22
N THR A 332 15.87 -10.49 -1.88
CA THR A 332 15.77 -9.96 -0.52
C THR A 332 14.48 -9.15 -0.38
N VAL A 333 13.71 -9.40 0.68
CA VAL A 333 12.52 -8.59 0.99
C VAL A 333 12.98 -7.17 1.27
N HIS A 334 12.46 -6.21 0.51
CA HIS A 334 12.74 -4.80 0.72
C HIS A 334 11.71 -4.16 1.63
N SER A 335 10.44 -4.20 1.22
CA SER A 335 9.35 -3.62 1.99
C SER A 335 7.99 -4.21 1.62
N VAL A 336 7.03 -3.93 2.49
CA VAL A 336 5.60 -4.02 2.18
C VAL A 336 5.19 -2.60 1.80
N SER A 337 4.64 -2.42 0.59
CA SER A 337 4.07 -1.17 0.03
C SER A 337 4.98 -0.11 -0.62
N THR A 338 6.29 -0.05 -0.37
CA THR A 338 7.15 0.95 -1.06
C THR A 338 7.81 0.35 -2.30
N ALA A 339 7.72 1.06 -3.42
CA ALA A 339 8.17 0.62 -4.73
C ALA A 339 9.45 1.32 -5.21
N ASP A 340 10.06 2.13 -4.34
CA ASP A 340 11.28 2.89 -4.61
C ASP A 340 12.45 2.23 -3.87
N PHE A 341 13.54 1.94 -4.59
CA PHE A 341 14.80 1.44 -4.08
C PHE A 341 15.87 2.50 -4.32
N ASP A 342 16.50 2.97 -3.25
CA ASP A 342 17.55 3.98 -3.29
C ASP A 342 18.89 3.37 -2.89
N HIS A 343 19.98 4.12 -3.08
CA HIS A 343 21.34 3.72 -2.70
C HIS A 343 21.82 2.45 -3.41
N LEU A 344 21.53 2.33 -4.71
CA LEU A 344 21.96 1.21 -5.54
C LEU A 344 23.29 1.51 -6.26
N PRO A 345 24.33 0.68 -6.09
CA PRO A 345 25.50 0.71 -6.96
C PRO A 345 25.16 0.30 -8.39
N ALA A 346 26.00 0.67 -9.37
CA ALA A 346 25.90 0.11 -10.72
C ALA A 346 26.00 -1.42 -10.71
N GLY A 347 25.16 -2.08 -11.51
CA GLY A 347 25.04 -3.53 -11.48
C GLY A 347 23.78 -4.04 -12.18
N ASN A 348 23.62 -5.36 -12.15
CA ASN A 348 22.41 -6.02 -12.65
C ASN A 348 21.51 -6.37 -11.47
N TYR A 349 20.23 -6.04 -11.62
CA TYR A 349 19.20 -6.25 -10.63
C TYR A 349 18.04 -7.03 -11.25
N TYR A 350 17.30 -7.69 -10.38
CA TYR A 350 15.98 -8.20 -10.70
C TYR A 350 15.04 -7.92 -9.53
N VAL A 351 13.79 -7.65 -9.89
CA VAL A 351 12.74 -7.36 -8.93
C VAL A 351 11.62 -8.38 -9.05
N LYS A 352 11.21 -8.96 -7.93
CA LYS A 352 9.94 -9.70 -7.83
C LYS A 352 8.94 -8.80 -7.11
N VAL A 353 7.75 -8.65 -7.67
CA VAL A 353 6.60 -8.04 -7.01
C VAL A 353 5.58 -9.13 -6.73
N GLU A 354 5.05 -9.20 -5.51
CA GLU A 354 4.07 -10.18 -5.08
C GLU A 354 2.89 -9.49 -4.40
N ASP A 355 1.67 -9.94 -4.67
CA ASP A 355 0.44 -9.39 -4.09
C ASP A 355 -0.03 -10.18 -2.85
N GLU A 356 -1.15 -9.77 -2.25
CA GLU A 356 -1.71 -10.41 -1.05
C GLU A 356 -2.18 -11.86 -1.32
N ASN A 357 -2.63 -12.13 -2.55
CA ASN A 357 -3.10 -13.45 -2.99
C ASN A 357 -1.96 -14.37 -3.46
N GLY A 358 -0.71 -13.91 -3.43
CA GLY A 358 0.47 -14.65 -3.86
C GLY A 358 0.75 -14.60 -5.36
N CYS A 359 0.05 -13.76 -6.12
CA CYS A 359 0.36 -13.52 -7.52
C CYS A 359 1.63 -12.69 -7.64
N TYR A 360 2.50 -13.04 -8.58
CA TYR A 360 3.78 -12.36 -8.70
C TYR A 360 4.17 -12.06 -10.15
N ASN A 361 4.92 -10.98 -10.31
CA ASN A 361 5.57 -10.57 -11.56
C ASN A 361 7.08 -10.44 -11.31
N ARG A 362 7.90 -10.81 -12.30
CA ARG A 362 9.36 -10.65 -12.25
C ARG A 362 9.80 -9.68 -13.33
N LEU A 363 10.57 -8.69 -12.92
CA LEU A 363 11.34 -7.81 -13.78
C LEU A 363 12.78 -8.30 -13.76
N GLU A 364 13.21 -8.85 -14.88
CA GLU A 364 14.56 -9.36 -15.10
C GLU A 364 15.38 -8.34 -15.91
N ASP A 365 16.70 -8.53 -15.94
CA ASP A 365 17.63 -7.73 -16.74
C ASP A 365 17.63 -6.22 -16.47
N ILE A 366 17.35 -5.79 -15.24
CA ILE A 366 17.47 -4.38 -14.85
C ILE A 366 18.95 -4.04 -14.75
N ARG A 367 19.49 -3.34 -15.73
CA ARG A 367 20.89 -2.92 -15.75
C ARG A 367 21.02 -1.45 -15.37
N ILE A 368 21.71 -1.20 -14.27
CA ILE A 368 22.13 0.14 -13.82
C ILE A 368 23.59 0.33 -14.21
N THR A 369 23.90 1.42 -14.90
CA THR A 369 25.27 1.73 -15.36
C THR A 369 25.70 3.10 -14.87
N ASP A 370 26.94 3.17 -14.38
CA ASP A 370 27.52 4.46 -14.01
C ASP A 370 27.72 5.39 -15.21
N PRO A 371 27.66 6.72 -14.99
CA PRO A 371 28.13 7.68 -15.98
C PRO A 371 29.64 7.50 -16.24
N PRO A 372 30.18 8.07 -17.34
CA PRO A 372 31.63 8.04 -17.60
C PRO A 372 32.46 8.61 -16.44
N PRO A 373 33.64 8.04 -16.14
CA PRO A 373 34.47 8.48 -15.02
C PRO A 373 34.98 9.91 -15.22
N PHE A 374 35.06 10.65 -14.12
CA PHE A 374 35.69 11.97 -14.06
C PHE A 374 37.12 11.84 -13.52
N PHE A 375 38.10 12.32 -14.27
CA PHE A 375 39.52 12.20 -13.92
C PHE A 375 40.35 13.34 -14.51
N LEU A 376 41.61 13.48 -14.05
CA LEU A 376 42.57 14.39 -14.65
C LEU A 376 43.36 13.69 -15.75
N GLN A 377 43.26 14.21 -16.98
CA GLN A 377 43.99 13.70 -18.12
C GLN A 377 45.45 14.16 -18.12
N ASP A 378 45.70 15.41 -17.71
CA ASP A 378 47.05 15.97 -17.64
C ASP A 378 47.18 17.02 -16.52
N VAL A 379 48.39 17.12 -15.98
CA VAL A 379 48.80 18.11 -14.96
C VAL A 379 50.13 18.70 -15.39
N SER A 380 50.09 19.92 -15.94
CA SER A 380 51.29 20.61 -16.41
C SER A 380 51.75 21.65 -15.38
N ILE A 381 53.04 21.64 -15.07
CA ILE A 381 53.64 22.47 -14.02
C ILE A 381 54.66 23.42 -14.63
N LYS A 382 54.62 24.68 -14.20
CA LYS A 382 55.71 25.65 -14.40
C LYS A 382 56.32 25.95 -13.04
N ASN A 383 57.59 25.61 -12.86
CA ASN A 383 58.37 25.94 -11.66
C ASN A 383 58.57 27.46 -11.52
N THR A 384 58.95 27.92 -10.33
CA THR A 384 59.29 29.33 -10.12
C THR A 384 60.59 29.69 -10.84
N SER A 385 60.68 30.89 -11.39
CA SER A 385 61.85 31.31 -12.18
C SER A 385 63.10 31.56 -11.31
N CYS A 386 62.93 31.87 -10.01
CA CYS A 386 64.00 31.97 -9.00
C CYS A 386 63.43 31.93 -7.57
N SER A 387 64.31 31.96 -6.56
CA SER A 387 63.97 31.77 -5.13
C SER A 387 63.03 32.81 -4.51
N SER A 388 62.90 34.00 -5.10
CA SER A 388 62.12 35.12 -4.52
C SER A 388 60.92 35.55 -5.37
N VAL A 389 60.53 34.76 -6.38
CA VAL A 389 59.39 35.07 -7.26
C VAL A 389 58.26 34.05 -7.12
N HIS A 390 57.02 34.55 -7.22
CA HIS A 390 55.79 33.78 -7.16
C HIS A 390 55.18 33.65 -8.56
N ASP A 391 55.93 33.10 -9.52
CA ASP A 391 55.49 32.98 -10.92
C ASP A 391 55.26 31.53 -11.37
N GLY A 392 55.23 30.60 -10.41
CA GLY A 392 54.88 29.21 -10.61
C GLY A 392 53.42 29.04 -11.02
N ARG A 393 53.14 27.98 -11.80
CA ARG A 393 51.81 27.70 -12.34
C ARG A 393 51.51 26.21 -12.36
N ILE A 394 50.24 25.86 -12.15
CA ILE A 394 49.69 24.52 -12.35
C ILE A 394 48.55 24.65 -13.37
N ILE A 395 48.57 23.84 -14.41
CA ILE A 395 47.51 23.73 -15.41
C ILE A 395 46.89 22.35 -15.25
N LEU A 396 45.59 22.30 -14.96
CA LEU A 396 44.85 21.07 -14.75
C LEU A 396 43.93 20.81 -15.94
N THR A 397 44.11 19.67 -16.61
CA THR A 397 43.29 19.29 -17.77
C THR A 397 42.38 18.12 -17.39
N PRO A 398 41.13 18.39 -16.96
CA PRO A 398 40.17 17.32 -16.67
C PRO A 398 39.63 16.66 -17.93
N ALA A 399 39.19 15.41 -17.80
CA ALA A 399 38.42 14.67 -18.80
C ALA A 399 37.27 13.89 -18.13
N GLY A 400 36.17 13.72 -18.87
CA GLY A 400 34.93 13.15 -18.33
C GLY A 400 34.17 14.12 -17.42
N GLY A 401 33.24 13.61 -16.61
CA GLY A 401 32.34 14.44 -15.79
C GLY A 401 31.44 15.39 -16.61
N THR A 402 30.81 16.34 -15.94
CA THR A 402 29.88 17.31 -16.55
C THR A 402 30.40 18.75 -16.40
N PRO A 403 30.75 19.43 -17.51
CA PRO A 403 31.13 20.85 -17.46
C PRO A 403 29.98 21.76 -17.00
N PRO A 404 30.26 22.95 -16.43
CA PRO A 404 31.59 23.54 -16.22
C PRO A 404 32.36 22.96 -15.03
N TYR A 405 33.69 23.07 -15.08
CA TYR A 405 34.58 22.64 -14.00
C TYR A 405 34.99 23.81 -13.08
N THR A 406 35.22 23.50 -11.81
CA THR A 406 35.75 24.40 -10.79
C THR A 406 37.08 23.85 -10.26
N TYR A 407 38.09 24.69 -10.15
CA TYR A 407 39.44 24.33 -9.73
C TYR A 407 39.75 25.00 -8.40
N SER A 408 40.25 24.23 -7.44
CA SER A 408 40.56 24.75 -6.10
C SER A 408 41.90 24.27 -5.56
N ILE A 409 42.54 25.12 -4.76
CA ILE A 409 43.66 24.80 -3.88
C ILE A 409 43.19 25.10 -2.45
N PRO A 410 42.65 24.12 -1.71
CA PRO A 410 42.00 24.36 -0.43
C PRO A 410 42.91 25.05 0.60
N ALA A 411 44.18 24.63 0.69
CA ALA A 411 45.15 25.19 1.63
C ALA A 411 45.44 26.68 1.40
N ASN A 412 45.18 27.18 0.18
CA ASN A 412 45.42 28.56 -0.23
C ASN A 412 44.11 29.35 -0.37
N ASN A 413 42.96 28.75 -0.04
CA ASN A 413 41.61 29.32 -0.24
C ASN A 413 41.39 29.83 -1.68
N VAL A 414 41.99 29.18 -2.67
CA VAL A 414 41.80 29.52 -4.09
C VAL A 414 40.67 28.66 -4.64
N THR A 415 39.71 29.28 -5.31
CA THR A 415 38.66 28.59 -6.07
C THR A 415 38.32 29.44 -7.29
N GLN A 416 38.39 28.85 -8.48
CA GLN A 416 38.24 29.56 -9.76
C GLN A 416 37.67 28.66 -10.86
N SER A 417 37.22 29.26 -11.97
CA SER A 417 36.74 28.55 -13.16
C SER A 417 37.80 28.32 -14.23
N ASP A 418 38.96 28.98 -14.12
CA ASP A 418 40.09 28.79 -15.03
C ASP A 418 40.94 27.59 -14.58
N SER A 419 41.32 26.74 -15.53
CA SER A 419 42.25 25.61 -15.36
C SER A 419 43.67 26.01 -14.94
N ILE A 420 44.04 27.29 -15.11
CA ILE A 420 45.39 27.79 -14.85
C ILE A 420 45.46 28.44 -13.47
N LEU A 421 46.05 27.72 -12.51
CA LEU A 421 46.37 28.22 -11.18
C LEU A 421 47.72 28.94 -11.24
N GLN A 422 47.74 30.24 -10.95
CA GLN A 422 48.92 31.10 -11.10
C GLN A 422 49.33 31.75 -9.79
N GLN A 423 50.48 32.42 -9.80
CA GLN A 423 51.04 33.15 -8.66
C GLN A 423 51.41 32.25 -7.48
N LEU A 424 51.91 31.06 -7.79
CA LEU A 424 52.26 30.05 -6.80
C LEU A 424 53.76 30.12 -6.47
N GLU A 425 54.09 29.93 -5.20
CA GLU A 425 55.46 29.80 -4.69
C GLU A 425 55.96 28.38 -4.90
N ALA A 426 57.24 28.13 -4.61
CA ALA A 426 57.74 26.76 -4.53
C ALA A 426 57.12 26.04 -3.33
N GLY A 427 56.62 24.82 -3.54
CA GLY A 427 55.92 24.06 -2.51
C GLY A 427 55.04 22.96 -3.08
N TRP A 428 54.44 22.18 -2.17
CA TRP A 428 53.46 21.14 -2.52
C TRP A 428 52.04 21.68 -2.45
N TYR A 429 51.31 21.51 -3.54
CA TYR A 429 49.93 21.93 -3.69
C TYR A 429 49.01 20.73 -3.82
N ARG A 430 48.07 20.58 -2.89
CA ARG A 430 46.91 19.71 -3.07
C ARG A 430 45.83 20.51 -3.80
N TYR A 431 45.32 19.95 -4.89
CA TYR A 431 44.25 20.55 -5.67
C TYR A 431 43.02 19.63 -5.70
N THR A 432 41.86 20.24 -5.88
CA THR A 432 40.59 19.55 -6.13
C THR A 432 39.93 20.19 -7.34
N VAL A 433 39.59 19.38 -8.34
CA VAL A 433 38.75 19.80 -9.46
C VAL A 433 37.37 19.19 -9.27
N SER A 434 36.33 19.99 -9.43
CA SER A 434 34.93 19.60 -9.31
C SER A 434 34.19 19.89 -10.60
N ASP A 435 33.24 19.03 -10.97
CA ASP A 435 32.35 19.27 -12.10
C ASP A 435 31.03 19.95 -11.65
N SER A 436 30.08 20.18 -12.58
CA SER A 436 28.81 20.85 -12.26
C SER A 436 27.83 20.00 -11.44
N HIS A 437 28.03 18.68 -11.40
CA HIS A 437 27.24 17.75 -10.59
C HIS A 437 27.88 17.48 -9.23
N GLY A 438 29.04 18.08 -8.94
CA GLY A 438 29.75 17.94 -7.67
C GLY A 438 30.71 16.76 -7.63
N CYS A 439 30.95 16.07 -8.74
CA CYS A 439 31.95 14.99 -8.81
C CYS A 439 33.34 15.59 -8.68
N THR A 440 34.21 14.99 -7.86
CA THR A 440 35.53 15.55 -7.57
C THR A 440 36.68 14.62 -7.94
N VAL A 441 37.78 15.22 -8.38
CA VAL A 441 39.08 14.57 -8.53
C VAL A 441 40.11 15.38 -7.75
N GLU A 442 40.87 14.69 -6.91
CA GLU A 442 41.92 15.30 -6.09
C GLU A 442 43.30 14.80 -6.52
N GLY A 443 44.29 15.66 -6.33
CA GLY A 443 45.67 15.29 -6.54
C GLY A 443 46.62 16.22 -5.83
N GLN A 444 47.91 15.93 -5.92
CA GLN A 444 48.96 16.78 -5.39
C GLN A 444 50.09 16.91 -6.39
N THR A 445 50.71 18.08 -6.42
CA THR A 445 51.87 18.33 -7.25
C THR A 445 52.80 19.34 -6.59
N GLY A 446 54.09 19.27 -6.94
CA GLY A 446 55.12 20.16 -6.41
C GLY A 446 55.49 21.21 -7.44
N ILE A 447 55.56 22.47 -7.03
CA ILE A 447 56.30 23.50 -7.73
C ILE A 447 57.69 23.53 -7.12
N GLU A 448 58.69 23.20 -7.92
CA GLU A 448 60.07 23.21 -7.45
C GLU A 448 60.62 24.64 -7.44
N MET A 449 61.47 24.91 -6.46
CA MET A 449 62.31 26.11 -6.45
C MET A 449 63.50 25.86 -7.36
N GLU A 450 63.61 26.62 -8.45
CA GLU A 450 64.90 26.74 -9.14
C GLU A 450 65.88 27.41 -8.16
N LEU A 451 66.86 26.65 -7.65
CA LEU A 451 67.87 27.04 -6.64
C LEU A 451 68.86 28.14 -7.09
N ARG A 452 68.44 29.00 -8.02
CA ARG A 452 69.18 30.19 -8.42
C ARG A 452 68.66 31.38 -7.64
N ASP A 453 69.53 32.03 -6.89
CA ASP A 453 69.33 33.44 -6.55
C ASP A 453 69.10 34.19 -7.86
N CYS A 454 68.09 35.06 -7.93
CA CYS A 454 67.81 35.78 -9.16
C CYS A 454 69.12 36.48 -9.60
N ALA A 455 69.61 36.17 -10.81
CA ALA A 455 70.92 36.63 -11.31
C ALA A 455 71.15 38.14 -11.12
N VAL A 456 70.04 38.87 -11.16
CA VAL A 456 69.97 40.30 -10.91
C VAL A 456 68.76 40.65 -10.04
N TYR A 457 68.97 41.45 -9.00
CA TYR A 457 67.95 42.08 -8.17
C TYR A 457 67.92 43.60 -8.42
N ILE A 458 66.71 44.16 -8.57
CA ILE A 458 66.50 45.58 -8.84
C ILE A 458 65.72 46.23 -7.68
N PRO A 459 66.29 47.22 -6.98
CA PRO A 459 65.56 47.96 -5.96
C PRO A 459 64.43 48.78 -6.58
N THR A 460 63.32 48.94 -5.86
CA THR A 460 62.14 49.68 -6.34
C THR A 460 62.14 51.16 -5.93
N ALA A 461 63.06 51.57 -5.04
CA ALA A 461 63.23 52.95 -4.60
C ALA A 461 64.69 53.23 -4.18
N PHE A 462 65.08 54.51 -4.23
CA PHE A 462 66.37 54.99 -3.72
C PHE A 462 66.29 56.45 -3.27
N SER A 463 67.21 56.88 -2.41
CA SER A 463 67.23 58.20 -1.76
C SER A 463 68.64 58.80 -1.79
N PRO A 464 68.98 59.63 -2.79
CA PRO A 464 70.29 60.28 -2.90
C PRO A 464 70.45 61.43 -1.88
N ASN A 465 70.63 61.09 -0.60
CA ASN A 465 70.79 62.01 0.53
C ASN A 465 72.23 62.08 1.09
N ARG A 466 73.14 61.28 0.52
CA ARG A 466 74.57 61.13 0.87
C ARG A 466 74.83 60.51 2.23
N ASP A 467 73.92 59.67 2.74
CA ASP A 467 74.15 58.91 3.97
C ASP A 467 74.92 57.59 3.75
N GLY A 468 75.26 57.27 2.50
CA GLY A 468 75.95 56.06 2.09
C GLY A 468 75.01 54.86 1.85
N ILE A 469 73.70 55.04 2.05
CA ILE A 469 72.68 53.99 1.96
C ILE A 469 71.68 54.35 0.87
N ASN A 470 71.60 53.52 -0.17
CA ASN A 470 70.67 53.71 -1.30
C ASN A 470 70.81 55.09 -1.99
N ASP A 471 72.03 55.64 -2.00
CA ASP A 471 72.33 56.91 -2.67
C ASP A 471 72.28 56.84 -4.20
N VAL A 472 72.35 55.62 -4.74
CA VAL A 472 72.27 55.38 -6.17
C VAL A 472 71.27 54.27 -6.45
N PHE A 473 70.46 54.45 -7.49
CA PHE A 473 69.73 53.37 -8.10
C PHE A 473 70.71 52.47 -8.84
N LYS A 474 71.09 51.38 -8.18
CA LYS A 474 72.05 50.40 -8.68
C LYS A 474 71.43 49.01 -8.69
N VAL A 475 71.77 48.30 -9.74
CA VAL A 475 71.43 46.89 -9.91
C VAL A 475 72.32 46.04 -9.00
N LYS A 476 71.72 45.14 -8.22
CA LYS A 476 72.49 44.15 -7.44
C LYS A 476 72.63 42.89 -8.28
N VAL A 477 73.87 42.57 -8.65
CA VAL A 477 74.18 41.39 -9.46
C VAL A 477 74.69 40.27 -8.54
N HIS A 478 74.09 39.09 -8.66
CA HIS A 478 74.42 37.90 -7.85
C HIS A 478 74.96 36.74 -8.69
N ASP A 479 75.06 36.90 -10.01
CA ASP A 479 75.57 35.90 -10.95
C ASP A 479 76.53 36.53 -11.98
N ALA A 480 77.27 35.71 -12.73
CA ALA A 480 78.10 36.19 -13.84
C ALA A 480 77.21 36.68 -15.00
N VAL A 481 77.05 37.98 -15.13
CA VAL A 481 76.27 38.60 -16.22
C VAL A 481 77.17 39.22 -17.28
N THR A 482 76.82 39.02 -18.56
CA THR A 482 77.48 39.66 -19.71
C THR A 482 76.44 40.42 -20.55
N GLY A 483 76.86 41.29 -21.47
CA GLY A 483 75.90 42.07 -22.28
C GLY A 483 74.94 42.96 -21.47
N PHE A 484 75.37 43.40 -20.28
CA PHE A 484 74.56 44.21 -19.36
C PHE A 484 74.26 45.60 -19.94
N ARG A 485 73.01 46.03 -19.82
CA ARG A 485 72.56 47.39 -20.14
C ARG A 485 71.38 47.77 -19.26
N LEU A 486 71.60 48.71 -18.35
CA LEU A 486 70.56 49.39 -17.57
C LEU A 486 70.24 50.73 -18.22
N ALA A 487 68.96 50.99 -18.49
CA ALA A 487 68.47 52.29 -18.96
C ALA A 487 67.32 52.78 -18.09
N VAL A 488 67.39 54.02 -17.62
CA VAL A 488 66.34 54.71 -16.85
C VAL A 488 65.74 55.80 -17.72
N TYR A 489 64.42 55.89 -17.71
CA TYR A 489 63.62 56.80 -18.51
C TYR A 489 62.76 57.68 -17.62
N GLY A 490 62.54 58.92 -18.07
CA GLY A 490 61.57 59.82 -17.46
C GLY A 490 60.14 59.36 -17.70
N ARG A 491 59.18 59.99 -17.02
CA ARG A 491 57.74 59.76 -17.23
C ARG A 491 57.30 59.91 -18.68
N TRP A 492 58.03 60.70 -19.48
CA TRP A 492 57.76 60.97 -20.89
C TRP A 492 58.56 60.09 -21.87
N GLY A 493 59.28 59.07 -21.37
CA GLY A 493 60.03 58.13 -22.20
C GLY A 493 61.41 58.62 -22.66
N ASN A 494 61.86 59.80 -22.24
CA ASN A 494 63.21 60.29 -22.52
C ASN A 494 64.25 59.52 -21.69
N LEU A 495 65.37 59.12 -22.30
CA LEU A 495 66.48 58.47 -21.61
C LEU A 495 67.14 59.45 -20.62
N ILE A 496 67.21 59.05 -19.35
CA ILE A 496 67.78 59.82 -18.25
C ILE A 496 69.18 59.33 -17.88
N PHE A 497 69.32 58.02 -17.74
CA PHE A 497 70.57 57.37 -17.36
C PHE A 497 70.72 56.08 -18.16
N GLU A 498 71.93 55.76 -18.56
CA GLU A 498 72.27 54.49 -19.18
C GLU A 498 73.63 54.01 -18.67
N SER A 499 73.74 52.73 -18.38
CA SER A 499 74.99 52.09 -17.99
C SER A 499 75.08 50.69 -18.58
N ASN A 500 76.24 50.37 -19.15
CA ASN A 500 76.62 49.00 -19.51
C ASN A 500 77.50 48.33 -18.44
N ASN A 501 77.73 49.00 -17.31
CA ASN A 501 78.48 48.50 -16.17
C ASN A 501 77.51 48.25 -14.99
N PRO A 502 77.38 47.00 -14.50
CA PRO A 502 76.52 46.70 -13.36
C PRO A 502 76.95 47.41 -12.06
N GLU A 503 78.21 47.84 -11.97
CA GLU A 503 78.72 48.54 -10.80
C GLU A 503 78.30 50.01 -10.72
N MET A 504 77.85 50.61 -11.83
CA MET A 504 77.41 52.00 -11.89
C MET A 504 75.90 52.13 -11.63
N GLY A 505 75.54 53.05 -10.74
CA GLY A 505 74.15 53.40 -10.44
C GLY A 505 73.81 54.84 -10.81
N TRP A 506 72.52 55.12 -10.91
CA TRP A 506 71.99 56.46 -11.15
C TRP A 506 71.78 57.21 -9.83
N ASP A 507 72.34 58.41 -9.70
CA ASP A 507 72.30 59.26 -8.49
C ASP A 507 71.08 60.19 -8.42
N GLY A 508 70.11 60.04 -9.33
CA GLY A 508 68.96 60.92 -9.39
C GLY A 508 69.21 62.26 -10.08
N ALA A 509 70.35 62.44 -10.77
CA ALA A 509 70.67 63.61 -11.56
C ALA A 509 70.70 63.32 -13.08
N GLN A 510 70.48 64.35 -13.89
CA GLN A 510 70.68 64.31 -15.35
C GLN A 510 71.50 65.53 -15.76
N LYS A 511 72.64 65.31 -16.45
CA LYS A 511 73.56 66.39 -16.86
C LYS A 511 73.95 67.35 -15.73
N GLY A 512 74.17 66.81 -14.53
CA GLY A 512 74.53 67.58 -13.33
C GLY A 512 73.37 68.31 -12.64
N SER A 513 72.14 68.24 -13.17
CA SER A 513 70.95 68.80 -12.53
C SER A 513 70.13 67.72 -11.84
N TYR A 514 69.71 67.99 -10.61
CA TYR A 514 68.88 67.07 -9.83
C TYR A 514 67.47 66.96 -10.39
N LEU A 515 66.99 65.73 -10.57
CA LEU A 515 65.64 65.45 -11.05
C LEU A 515 64.65 65.37 -9.87
N PRO A 516 63.36 65.72 -10.09
CA PRO A 516 62.36 65.77 -9.03
C PRO A 516 62.06 64.38 -8.45
N ALA A 517 61.64 64.34 -7.19
CA ALA A 517 61.09 63.13 -6.59
C ALA A 517 59.87 62.67 -7.40
N GLY A 518 59.73 61.35 -7.58
CA GLY A 518 58.68 60.78 -8.40
C GLY A 518 59.02 59.42 -8.99
N SER A 519 58.12 58.92 -9.84
CA SER A 519 58.27 57.64 -10.51
C SER A 519 58.99 57.77 -11.85
N TYR A 520 59.96 56.90 -12.04
CA TYR A 520 60.76 56.70 -13.25
C TYR A 520 60.56 55.27 -13.75
N VAL A 521 60.87 55.02 -15.01
CA VAL A 521 60.77 53.68 -15.60
C VAL A 521 62.17 53.20 -15.93
N TRP A 522 62.48 51.94 -15.66
CA TRP A 522 63.77 51.35 -16.02
C TRP A 522 63.58 50.11 -16.90
N ALA A 523 64.56 49.86 -17.75
CA ALA A 523 64.69 48.64 -18.53
C ALA A 523 66.12 48.11 -18.35
N LEU A 524 66.23 46.82 -18.13
CA LEU A 524 67.48 46.09 -17.97
C LEU A 524 67.53 44.94 -18.98
N THR A 525 68.64 44.82 -19.69
CA THR A 525 68.97 43.62 -20.47
C THR A 525 70.33 43.08 -20.05
N TYR A 526 70.47 41.76 -19.99
CA TYR A 526 71.75 41.08 -19.73
C TYR A 526 71.70 39.65 -20.29
N ILE A 527 72.85 38.99 -20.36
CA ILE A 527 73.00 37.57 -20.63
C ILE A 527 73.46 36.94 -19.32
N ASP A 528 72.73 35.94 -18.83
CA ASP A 528 73.09 35.24 -17.59
C ASP A 528 74.31 34.30 -17.77
N SER A 529 74.75 33.67 -16.68
CA SER A 529 75.90 32.76 -16.68
C SER A 529 75.71 31.52 -17.58
N LYS A 530 74.49 31.23 -18.03
CA LYS A 530 74.16 30.12 -18.95
C LYS A 530 73.98 30.57 -20.39
N GLY A 531 74.27 31.84 -20.70
CA GLY A 531 74.15 32.37 -22.06
C GLY A 531 72.72 32.73 -22.46
N GLN A 532 71.76 32.78 -21.52
CA GLN A 532 70.37 33.15 -21.82
C GLN A 532 70.19 34.67 -21.81
N PRO A 533 69.60 35.26 -22.86
CA PRO A 533 69.29 36.69 -22.89
C PRO A 533 68.08 36.98 -22.00
N MET A 534 68.28 37.85 -21.02
CA MET A 534 67.30 38.29 -20.03
C MET A 534 66.89 39.74 -20.28
N LYS A 535 65.60 40.03 -20.08
CA LYS A 535 65.04 41.38 -20.13
C LYS A 535 64.10 41.60 -18.95
N GLN A 536 64.32 42.66 -18.18
CA GLN A 536 63.48 43.08 -17.07
C GLN A 536 63.12 44.56 -17.24
N GLN A 537 61.95 44.96 -16.75
CA GLN A 537 61.52 46.36 -16.76
C GLN A 537 60.61 46.62 -15.56
N GLY A 538 60.57 47.88 -15.11
CA GLY A 538 59.73 48.23 -13.97
C GLY A 538 59.73 49.72 -13.67
N SER A 539 59.07 50.06 -12.57
CA SER A 539 59.05 51.41 -12.04
C SER A 539 60.04 51.55 -10.89
N LEU A 540 60.62 52.74 -10.76
CA LEU A 540 61.54 53.14 -9.70
C LEU A 540 61.03 54.44 -9.07
N VAL A 541 61.05 54.52 -7.75
CA VAL A 541 60.73 55.75 -7.02
C VAL A 541 62.01 56.45 -6.59
N LEU A 542 62.21 57.68 -7.06
CA LEU A 542 63.22 58.59 -6.51
C LEU A 542 62.60 59.36 -5.33
N VAL A 543 63.16 59.16 -4.15
CA VAL A 543 62.79 59.85 -2.91
C VAL A 543 63.82 60.94 -2.64
N ARG A 544 63.38 62.15 -2.26
CA ARG A 544 64.28 63.24 -1.87
C ARG A 544 63.81 63.89 -0.58
#